data_AF-A0A946TN64-F1
#
_entry.id   AF-A0A946TN64-F1
#
_cell.length_a   1.000
_cell.length_b   1.000
_cell.length_c   1.000
_cell.angle_alpha   90.00
_cell.angle_beta   90.00
_cell.angle_gamma   90.00
#
_symmetry.space_group_name_H-M   'P 1'
#
loop_
_entity.id
_entity.type
_entity.pdbx_description
1 polymer ?
#
loop_
_entity_poly.entity_id
_entity_poly.type
_entity_poly.pdbx_seq_one_letter_code
_entity_poly.pdbx_strand_id
1 'polypeptide(L)'
;MAQAQAPVYNNKRFKPSEYNFDMFIGPRAGEPLKDFTLTDLASGNPIKLSDFQGKWVVIETASSTCSMYTKNIPDMKDIAAEFDDVEFLVVYVREAHPGERLGQHENIDDKIAAAKLIAPRYGEHRRVLVDNYEGDFHRAYGAMPNVVYVIRPDGTIHYRCNWAAPQKVKESLEDRESFHSVENADLATLRASRKKLHMFRTMWTGGIIALYDFLKGAPYVVGKHMKVDAYYNKHGRFKNQPDDVSEAPGPGAAQKTDDSQQAAE
;
A
#
# COMPACT_ATOMS: atom_id res chain seq x y z
N MET A 1 15.52 -22.70 -22.00
CA MET A 1 14.81 -22.16 -20.81
C MET A 1 14.26 -20.81 -21.19
N ALA A 2 12.95 -20.70 -21.46
CA ALA A 2 12.35 -19.39 -21.70
C ALA A 2 12.41 -18.60 -20.38
N GLN A 3 13.08 -17.45 -20.37
CA GLN A 3 13.00 -16.54 -19.23
C GLN A 3 11.53 -16.17 -19.06
N ALA A 4 10.96 -16.42 -17.89
CA ALA A 4 9.62 -15.97 -17.57
C ALA A 4 9.59 -14.45 -17.74
N GLN A 5 8.82 -13.96 -18.71
CA GLN A 5 8.73 -12.55 -19.02
C GLN A 5 8.24 -11.80 -17.78
N ALA A 6 9.00 -10.79 -17.33
CA ALA A 6 8.60 -10.00 -16.17
C ALA A 6 7.20 -9.41 -16.43
N PRO A 7 6.29 -9.45 -15.43
CA PRO A 7 4.94 -8.95 -15.62
C PRO A 7 4.98 -7.46 -15.98
N VAL A 8 4.25 -7.12 -17.05
CA VAL A 8 4.07 -5.76 -17.52
C VAL A 8 3.51 -4.91 -16.37
N TYR A 9 4.08 -3.72 -16.15
CA TYR A 9 3.64 -2.84 -15.07
C TYR A 9 2.24 -2.29 -15.39
N ASN A 10 2.14 -1.51 -16.47
CA ASN A 10 0.90 -0.92 -16.94
C ASN A 10 0.13 -1.97 -17.76
N ASN A 11 -0.80 -2.68 -17.12
CA ASN A 11 -1.58 -3.75 -17.74
C ASN A 11 -2.88 -3.23 -18.34
N LYS A 12 -3.25 -3.71 -19.54
CA LYS A 12 -4.46 -3.22 -20.25
C LYS A 12 -5.75 -3.61 -19.55
N ARG A 13 -5.70 -4.65 -18.72
CA ARG A 13 -6.83 -5.35 -18.14
C ARG A 13 -6.45 -5.76 -16.73
N PHE A 14 -7.42 -5.74 -15.82
CA PHE A 14 -7.18 -6.26 -14.48
C PHE A 14 -7.10 -7.79 -14.51
N LYS A 15 -6.01 -8.35 -13.97
CA LYS A 15 -5.91 -9.78 -13.68
C LYS A 15 -5.42 -10.00 -12.26
N PRO A 16 -6.07 -10.87 -11.45
CA PRO A 16 -5.60 -11.19 -10.11
C PRO A 16 -4.16 -11.69 -10.04
N SER A 17 -3.64 -12.32 -11.11
CA SER A 17 -2.26 -12.80 -11.20
C SER A 17 -1.20 -11.69 -11.30
N GLU A 18 -1.60 -10.45 -11.59
CA GLU A 18 -0.69 -9.30 -11.69
C GLU A 18 -0.30 -8.74 -10.32
N TYR A 19 -0.98 -9.19 -9.27
CA TYR A 19 -0.68 -8.85 -7.88
C TYR A 19 -0.08 -10.04 -7.17
N ASN A 20 1.07 -9.82 -6.54
CA ASN A 20 1.66 -10.81 -5.67
C ASN A 20 1.10 -10.65 -4.24
N PHE A 21 -0.09 -11.19 -4.02
CA PHE A 21 -0.76 -11.16 -2.71
C PHE A 21 0.07 -11.83 -1.60
N ASP A 22 0.93 -12.78 -1.98
CA ASP A 22 1.66 -13.65 -1.05
C ASP A 22 2.97 -12.99 -0.55
N MET A 23 3.40 -11.88 -1.18
CA MET A 23 4.62 -11.16 -0.83
C MET A 23 4.36 -9.69 -0.53
N PHE A 24 5.01 -9.15 0.50
CA PHE A 24 4.98 -7.72 0.79
C PHE A 24 6.40 -7.13 0.74
N ILE A 25 6.80 -6.79 -0.48
CA ILE A 25 8.11 -6.20 -0.78
C ILE A 25 8.15 -4.75 -0.27
N GLY A 26 9.27 -4.35 0.31
CA GLY A 26 9.53 -2.99 0.79
C GLY A 26 10.23 -3.00 2.14
N PRO A 27 10.64 -1.82 2.64
CA PRO A 27 11.23 -1.73 3.97
C PRO A 27 10.18 -2.07 5.05
N ARG A 28 10.55 -2.85 6.07
CA ARG A 28 9.72 -3.19 7.24
C ARG A 28 9.78 -2.12 8.32
N ALA A 29 8.87 -2.17 9.29
CA ALA A 29 8.99 -1.37 10.49
C ALA A 29 10.39 -1.58 11.13
N GLY A 30 11.09 -0.48 11.43
CA GLY A 30 12.48 -0.46 11.89
C GLY A 30 13.53 -0.41 10.79
N GLU A 31 13.19 -0.69 9.53
CA GLU A 31 14.12 -0.59 8.41
C GLU A 31 14.18 0.85 7.84
N PRO A 32 15.29 1.25 7.22
CA PRO A 32 15.41 2.57 6.61
C PRO A 32 14.52 2.73 5.38
N LEU A 33 14.02 3.96 5.18
CA LEU A 33 13.35 4.38 3.97
C LEU A 33 14.23 4.12 2.74
N LYS A 34 13.63 3.56 1.69
CA LYS A 34 14.26 3.51 0.36
C LYS A 34 13.90 4.79 -0.38
N ASP A 35 14.88 5.62 -0.68
CA ASP A 35 14.59 6.92 -1.28
C ASP A 35 14.22 6.81 -2.77
N PHE A 36 13.26 7.63 -3.20
CA PHE A 36 12.79 7.73 -4.58
C PHE A 36 12.48 9.18 -4.91
N THR A 37 12.66 9.55 -6.18
CA THR A 37 12.21 10.85 -6.71
C THR A 37 10.87 10.67 -7.41
N LEU A 38 9.87 11.41 -6.97
CA LEU A 38 8.51 11.43 -7.48
C LEU A 38 8.21 12.80 -8.11
N THR A 39 7.15 12.89 -8.91
CA THR A 39 6.70 14.17 -9.48
C THR A 39 5.58 14.75 -8.63
N ASP A 40 5.74 15.95 -8.11
CA ASP A 40 4.65 16.65 -7.43
C ASP A 40 3.55 17.04 -8.43
N LEU A 41 2.31 16.63 -8.19
CA LEU A 41 1.23 16.81 -9.16
C LEU A 41 0.86 18.29 -9.36
N ALA A 42 0.98 19.11 -8.32
CA ALA A 42 0.55 20.50 -8.33
C ALA A 42 1.57 21.41 -9.03
N SER A 43 2.85 21.22 -8.74
CA SER A 43 3.95 22.04 -9.27
C SER A 43 4.64 21.44 -10.49
N GLY A 44 4.56 20.13 -10.69
CA GLY A 44 5.33 19.39 -11.69
C GLY A 44 6.80 19.19 -11.31
N ASN A 45 7.23 19.64 -10.14
CA ASN A 45 8.62 19.56 -9.71
C ASN A 45 8.97 18.15 -9.20
N PRO A 46 10.23 17.69 -9.36
CA PRO A 46 10.71 16.50 -8.70
C PRO A 46 10.78 16.71 -7.18
N ILE A 47 10.35 15.71 -6.42
CA ILE A 47 10.40 15.66 -4.94
C ILE A 47 10.99 14.32 -4.54
N LYS A 48 12.02 14.33 -3.69
CA LYS A 48 12.53 13.11 -3.07
C LYS A 48 11.75 12.79 -1.80
N LEU A 49 11.59 11.51 -1.49
CA LEU A 49 10.99 11.12 -0.21
C LEU A 49 11.88 11.56 0.97
N SER A 50 13.20 11.58 0.79
CA SER A 50 14.14 12.13 1.76
C SER A 50 14.00 13.64 2.01
N ASP A 51 13.33 14.40 1.13
CA ASP A 51 13.07 15.84 1.36
C ASP A 51 12.10 16.07 2.54
N PHE A 52 11.39 15.03 2.98
CA PHE A 52 10.51 15.07 4.16
C PHE A 52 11.20 14.66 5.47
N GLN A 53 12.52 14.40 5.47
CA GLN A 53 13.27 14.15 6.70
C GLN A 53 13.02 15.25 7.75
N GLY A 54 12.96 14.85 9.01
CA GLY A 54 12.57 15.71 10.12
C GLY A 54 11.06 15.83 10.34
N LYS A 55 10.22 15.21 9.49
CA LYS A 55 8.76 15.16 9.65
C LYS A 55 8.25 13.72 9.74
N TRP A 56 7.12 13.55 10.41
CA TRP A 56 6.33 12.34 10.25
C TRP A 56 5.65 12.35 8.89
N VAL A 57 5.66 11.22 8.18
CA VAL A 57 5.06 11.13 6.85
C VAL A 57 4.20 9.89 6.74
N VAL A 58 2.97 10.06 6.25
CA VAL A 58 2.09 8.97 5.85
C VAL A 58 2.04 8.93 4.33
N ILE A 59 2.37 7.79 3.73
CA ILE A 59 2.27 7.58 2.28
C ILE A 59 1.24 6.48 2.01
N GLU A 60 0.20 6.80 1.24
CA GLU A 60 -0.73 5.81 0.68
C GLU A 60 -0.56 5.73 -0.85
N THR A 61 -0.47 4.53 -1.42
CA THR A 61 -0.53 4.38 -2.89
C THR A 61 -1.95 4.57 -3.41
N ALA A 62 -2.10 5.16 -4.59
CA ALA A 62 -3.41 5.47 -5.14
C ALA A 62 -3.51 5.19 -6.64
N SER A 63 -4.74 4.92 -7.06
CA SER A 63 -5.15 4.97 -8.46
C SER A 63 -6.61 5.39 -8.59
N SER A 64 -6.95 6.05 -9.69
CA SER A 64 -8.30 6.55 -9.96
C SER A 64 -9.35 5.44 -10.08
N THR A 65 -8.91 4.21 -10.36
CA THR A 65 -9.76 3.03 -10.51
C THR A 65 -9.75 2.11 -9.28
N CYS A 66 -9.06 2.44 -8.19
CA CYS A 66 -9.05 1.63 -6.96
C CYS A 66 -10.15 2.04 -5.97
N SER A 67 -11.14 1.16 -5.78
CA SER A 67 -12.24 1.43 -4.84
C SER A 67 -11.81 1.45 -3.38
N MET A 68 -10.76 0.71 -3.01
CA MET A 68 -10.24 0.65 -1.64
C MET A 68 -9.59 1.98 -1.24
N TYR A 69 -8.71 2.50 -2.09
CA TYR A 69 -8.13 3.85 -1.94
C TYR A 69 -9.23 4.92 -1.88
N THR A 70 -10.07 5.01 -2.92
CA THR A 70 -11.06 6.10 -3.00
C THR A 70 -12.08 6.08 -1.86
N LYS A 71 -12.34 4.90 -1.26
CA LYS A 71 -13.23 4.75 -0.10
C LYS A 71 -12.61 5.32 1.19
N ASN A 72 -11.29 5.26 1.32
CA ASN A 72 -10.54 5.68 2.51
C ASN A 72 -10.31 7.19 2.56
N ILE A 73 -10.47 7.91 1.44
CA ILE A 73 -10.22 9.37 1.37
C ILE A 73 -10.90 10.16 2.49
N PRO A 74 -12.20 9.98 2.80
CA PRO A 74 -12.84 10.72 3.90
C PRO A 74 -12.26 10.37 5.27
N ASP A 75 -12.01 9.08 5.53
CA ASP A 75 -11.50 8.62 6.82
C ASP A 75 -10.05 9.14 7.04
N MET A 76 -9.23 9.16 5.98
CA MET A 76 -7.89 9.74 6.00
C MET A 76 -7.91 11.26 6.17
N LYS A 77 -8.96 11.95 5.70
CA LYS A 77 -9.16 13.38 5.93
C LYS A 77 -9.37 13.69 7.40
N ASP A 78 -10.23 12.90 8.05
CA ASP A 78 -10.51 13.07 9.47
C ASP A 78 -9.23 12.82 10.29
N ILE A 79 -8.48 11.75 9.97
CA ILE A 79 -7.19 11.46 10.62
C ILE A 79 -6.18 12.59 10.38
N ALA A 80 -6.03 13.09 9.16
CA ALA A 80 -5.09 14.17 8.86
C ALA A 80 -5.40 15.46 9.63
N ALA A 81 -6.68 15.71 9.95
CA ALA A 81 -7.07 16.85 10.78
C ALA A 81 -6.73 16.67 12.27
N GLU A 82 -6.52 15.43 12.74
CA GLU A 82 -6.11 15.12 14.12
C GLU A 82 -4.59 15.19 14.33
N PHE A 83 -3.79 15.11 13.27
CA PHE A 83 -2.33 15.08 13.32
C PHE A 83 -1.72 16.16 12.41
N ASP A 84 -1.69 17.40 12.89
CA ASP A 84 -1.19 18.56 12.14
C ASP A 84 0.33 18.57 11.91
N ASP A 85 1.07 17.79 12.69
CA ASP A 85 2.52 17.62 12.61
C ASP A 85 2.96 16.50 11.65
N VAL A 86 2.00 15.85 10.96
CA VAL A 86 2.24 14.74 10.04
C VAL A 86 1.91 15.14 8.61
N GLU A 87 2.83 14.84 7.69
CA GLU A 87 2.64 15.03 6.26
C GLU A 87 1.88 13.85 5.66
N PHE A 88 0.63 14.07 5.25
CA PHE A 88 -0.16 13.07 4.56
C PHE A 88 0.01 13.20 3.04
N LEU A 89 0.64 12.19 2.43
CA LEU A 89 0.95 12.12 1.02
C LEU A 89 0.20 10.96 0.36
N VAL A 90 -0.09 11.15 -0.92
CA VAL A 90 -0.56 10.10 -1.82
C VAL A 90 0.44 9.93 -2.94
N VAL A 91 0.81 8.68 -3.24
CA VAL A 91 1.63 8.37 -4.42
C VAL A 91 0.75 7.70 -5.48
N TYR A 92 0.52 8.41 -6.58
CA TYR A 92 -0.24 7.92 -7.72
C TYR A 92 0.57 6.91 -8.53
N VAL A 93 0.04 5.69 -8.63
CA VAL A 93 0.67 4.54 -9.29
C VAL A 93 -0.14 4.11 -10.52
N ARG A 94 0.15 2.93 -11.09
CA ARG A 94 -0.65 2.37 -12.20
C ARG A 94 -2.12 2.21 -11.82
N GLU A 95 -3.02 2.22 -12.80
CA GLU A 95 -4.43 1.89 -12.56
C GLU A 95 -4.61 0.48 -12.00
N ALA A 96 -5.43 0.36 -10.94
CA ALA A 96 -5.76 -0.94 -10.38
C ALA A 96 -6.76 -1.72 -11.26
N HIS A 97 -7.73 -1.00 -11.83
CA HIS A 97 -8.76 -1.57 -12.69
C HIS A 97 -8.90 -0.73 -13.98
N PRO A 98 -7.90 -0.81 -14.88
CA PRO A 98 -7.94 -0.11 -16.15
C PRO A 98 -9.07 -0.66 -17.05
N GLY A 99 -9.66 0.22 -17.84
CA GLY A 99 -10.70 -0.13 -18.81
C GLY A 99 -10.79 0.89 -19.94
N GLU A 100 -11.87 0.85 -20.71
CA GLU A 100 -12.01 1.67 -21.92
C GLU A 100 -12.20 3.17 -21.66
N ARG A 101 -12.55 3.59 -20.44
CA ARG A 101 -12.75 5.00 -20.07
C ARG A 101 -11.54 5.63 -19.40
N LEU A 102 -10.84 4.84 -18.60
CA LEU A 102 -9.54 5.17 -18.05
C LEU A 102 -8.69 3.91 -18.13
N GLY A 103 -7.85 3.86 -19.16
CA GLY A 103 -7.02 2.72 -19.48
C GLY A 103 -5.75 2.65 -18.64
N GLN A 104 -4.89 1.70 -19.00
CA GLN A 104 -3.50 1.75 -18.56
C GLN A 104 -2.85 3.06 -19.02
N HIS A 105 -1.86 3.54 -18.27
CA HIS A 105 -1.04 4.65 -18.73
C HIS A 105 -0.15 4.15 -19.87
N GLU A 106 -0.09 4.85 -21.00
CA GLU A 106 0.82 4.53 -22.11
C GLU A 106 2.11 5.38 -22.06
N ASN A 107 2.09 6.45 -21.28
CA ASN A 107 3.20 7.35 -21.03
C ASN A 107 2.99 8.10 -19.69
N ILE A 108 3.94 8.98 -19.33
CA ILE A 108 3.86 9.77 -18.09
C ILE A 108 2.74 10.82 -18.13
N ASP A 109 2.44 11.39 -19.29
CA ASP A 109 1.40 12.42 -19.43
C ASP A 109 0.01 11.84 -19.16
N ASP A 110 -0.27 10.62 -19.65
CA ASP A 110 -1.50 9.88 -19.34
C ASP A 110 -1.64 9.64 -17.84
N LYS A 111 -0.54 9.26 -17.18
CA LYS A 111 -0.52 9.00 -15.74
C LYS A 111 -0.78 10.27 -14.94
N ILE A 112 -0.17 11.39 -15.33
CA ILE A 112 -0.42 12.71 -14.72
C ILE A 112 -1.87 13.14 -14.96
N ALA A 113 -2.40 12.95 -16.17
CA ALA A 113 -3.79 13.25 -16.49
C ALA A 113 -4.77 12.43 -15.63
N ALA A 114 -4.49 11.14 -15.44
CA ALA A 114 -5.26 10.27 -14.57
C ALA A 114 -5.16 10.70 -13.09
N ALA A 115 -3.97 11.07 -12.61
CA ALA A 115 -3.75 11.57 -11.26
C ALA A 115 -4.55 12.85 -10.97
N LYS A 116 -4.69 13.75 -11.95
CA LYS A 116 -5.50 14.98 -11.83
C LYS A 116 -7.00 14.71 -11.60
N LEU A 117 -7.49 13.49 -11.82
CA LEU A 117 -8.89 13.16 -11.62
C LEU A 117 -9.25 12.92 -10.16
N ILE A 118 -8.32 12.51 -9.29
CA ILE A 118 -8.68 12.01 -7.95
C ILE A 118 -9.24 13.09 -7.03
N ALA A 119 -8.69 14.31 -7.08
CA ALA A 119 -9.18 15.45 -6.31
C ALA A 119 -10.60 15.87 -6.73
N PRO A 120 -10.89 16.26 -7.99
CA PRO A 120 -12.23 16.70 -8.38
C PRO A 120 -13.28 15.57 -8.35
N ARG A 121 -12.89 14.31 -8.54
CA ARG A 121 -13.84 13.19 -8.64
C ARG A 121 -14.18 12.54 -7.31
N TYR A 122 -13.21 12.48 -6.39
CA TYR A 122 -13.32 11.75 -5.12
C TYR A 122 -13.03 12.60 -3.89
N GLY A 123 -12.61 13.86 -4.05
CA GLY A 123 -12.31 14.76 -2.94
C GLY A 123 -10.98 14.45 -2.26
N GLU A 124 -10.00 13.92 -2.99
CA GLU A 124 -8.63 13.83 -2.47
C GLU A 124 -8.13 15.22 -2.08
N HIS A 125 -7.61 15.30 -0.86
CA HIS A 125 -7.23 16.54 -0.17
C HIS A 125 -5.74 16.55 0.16
N ARG A 126 -5.10 15.38 0.18
CA ARG A 126 -3.67 15.22 0.44
C ARG A 126 -2.84 15.66 -0.75
N ARG A 127 -1.58 15.98 -0.47
CA ARG A 127 -0.59 16.26 -1.50
C ARG A 127 -0.38 15.00 -2.35
N VAL A 128 -0.51 15.14 -3.66
CA VAL A 128 -0.37 14.04 -4.60
C VAL A 128 0.99 14.09 -5.26
N LEU A 129 1.76 13.04 -5.09
CA LEU A 129 2.99 12.76 -5.82
C LEU A 129 2.68 11.67 -6.87
N VAL A 130 3.39 11.68 -7.99
CA VAL A 130 3.20 10.75 -9.10
C VAL A 130 4.49 9.94 -9.25
N ASP A 131 4.36 8.62 -9.16
CA ASP A 131 5.46 7.69 -9.44
C ASP A 131 5.82 7.72 -10.93
N ASN A 132 7.02 7.29 -11.30
CA ASN A 132 7.42 7.25 -12.69
C ASN A 132 6.59 6.25 -13.51
N TYR A 133 6.75 6.29 -14.84
CA TYR A 133 5.98 5.45 -15.75
C TYR A 133 6.19 3.94 -15.49
N GLU A 134 7.42 3.55 -15.15
CA GLU A 134 7.81 2.15 -14.90
C GLU A 134 7.38 1.59 -13.53
N GLY A 135 7.01 2.50 -12.62
CA GLY A 135 6.53 2.15 -11.30
C GLY A 135 7.61 1.79 -10.30
N ASP A 136 8.78 2.43 -10.37
CA ASP A 136 9.94 2.03 -9.57
C ASP A 136 9.66 2.13 -8.07
N PHE A 137 9.04 3.22 -7.62
CA PHE A 137 8.61 3.33 -6.22
C PHE A 137 7.56 2.25 -5.91
N HIS A 138 6.51 2.16 -6.72
CA HIS A 138 5.43 1.21 -6.44
C HIS A 138 5.92 -0.23 -6.34
N ARG A 139 6.83 -0.67 -7.22
CA ARG A 139 7.44 -2.00 -7.19
C ARG A 139 8.31 -2.21 -5.96
N ALA A 140 9.09 -1.21 -5.57
CA ALA A 140 9.95 -1.27 -4.39
C ALA A 140 9.18 -1.26 -3.07
N TYR A 141 7.92 -0.80 -3.08
CA TYR A 141 7.02 -0.65 -1.92
C TYR A 141 5.77 -1.56 -2.00
N GLY A 142 5.89 -2.71 -2.69
CA GLY A 142 4.93 -3.82 -2.56
C GLY A 142 3.98 -4.02 -3.75
N ALA A 143 3.94 -3.08 -4.68
CA ALA A 143 3.18 -3.14 -5.94
C ALA A 143 1.67 -3.37 -5.81
N MET A 144 1.10 -3.18 -4.62
CA MET A 144 -0.32 -3.25 -4.31
C MET A 144 -0.98 -1.85 -4.42
N PRO A 145 -2.25 -1.79 -4.83
CA PRO A 145 -2.86 -0.55 -5.33
C PRO A 145 -3.24 0.48 -4.25
N ASN A 146 -3.18 0.11 -2.96
CA ASN A 146 -3.44 1.00 -1.82
C ASN A 146 -2.65 0.59 -0.58
N VAL A 147 -1.35 0.35 -0.72
CA VAL A 147 -0.44 0.13 0.41
C VAL A 147 -0.30 1.42 1.21
N VAL A 148 -0.09 1.30 2.53
CA VAL A 148 0.26 2.46 3.38
C VAL A 148 1.59 2.26 4.09
N TYR A 149 2.34 3.34 4.25
CA TYR A 149 3.53 3.46 5.06
C TYR A 149 3.42 4.67 5.99
N VAL A 150 3.95 4.54 7.19
CA VAL A 150 4.22 5.66 8.11
C VAL A 150 5.71 5.69 8.35
N ILE A 151 6.31 6.86 8.16
CA ILE A 151 7.75 7.10 8.19
C ILE A 151 8.03 8.09 9.32
N ARG A 152 9.05 7.78 10.13
CA ARG A 152 9.52 8.62 11.22
C ARG A 152 10.36 9.79 10.70
N PRO A 153 10.51 10.87 11.49
CA PRO A 153 11.41 11.98 11.17
C PRO A 153 12.86 11.58 10.86
N ASP A 154 13.35 10.48 11.43
CA ASP A 154 14.72 9.96 11.21
C ASP A 154 14.87 9.15 9.91
N GLY A 155 13.80 9.00 9.13
CA GLY A 155 13.80 8.23 7.89
C GLY A 155 13.66 6.71 8.08
N THR A 156 13.27 6.23 9.25
CA THR A 156 12.91 4.81 9.48
C THR A 156 11.42 4.56 9.25
N ILE A 157 11.06 3.36 8.80
CA ILE A 157 9.65 2.97 8.68
C ILE A 157 9.09 2.71 10.08
N HIS A 158 8.05 3.44 10.45
CA HIS A 158 7.32 3.24 11.70
C HIS A 158 6.29 2.11 11.59
N TYR A 159 5.56 2.11 10.49
CA TYR A 159 4.45 1.21 10.19
C TYR A 159 4.33 0.99 8.69
N ARG A 160 3.89 -0.20 8.28
CA ARG A 160 3.45 -0.47 6.90
C ARG A 160 2.27 -1.42 6.90
N CYS A 161 1.40 -1.33 5.90
CA CYS A 161 0.31 -2.28 5.72
C CYS A 161 0.05 -2.59 4.25
N ASN A 162 -0.16 -3.87 3.95
CA ASN A 162 -0.44 -4.36 2.60
C ASN A 162 -1.68 -3.70 1.96
N TRP A 163 -2.64 -3.28 2.78
CA TRP A 163 -3.78 -2.47 2.38
C TRP A 163 -4.03 -1.39 3.43
N ALA A 164 -4.26 -0.17 2.98
CA ALA A 164 -4.57 0.96 3.85
C ALA A 164 -5.85 0.69 4.65
N ALA A 165 -5.69 0.63 5.97
CA ALA A 165 -6.76 0.57 6.94
C ALA A 165 -6.66 1.82 7.82
N PRO A 166 -7.52 2.85 7.60
CA PRO A 166 -7.40 4.14 8.27
C PRO A 166 -7.27 4.04 9.81
N GLN A 167 -8.02 3.13 10.44
CA GLN A 167 -7.93 2.90 11.89
C GLN A 167 -6.53 2.45 12.34
N LYS A 168 -5.88 1.55 11.60
CA LYS A 168 -4.52 1.11 11.92
C LYS A 168 -3.48 2.20 11.70
N VAL A 169 -3.69 3.07 10.71
CA VAL A 169 -2.84 4.26 10.51
C VAL A 169 -2.95 5.17 11.71
N LYS A 170 -4.18 5.45 12.17
CA LYS A 170 -4.43 6.25 13.37
C LYS A 170 -3.76 5.63 14.61
N GLU A 171 -4.03 4.35 14.89
CA GLU A 171 -3.40 3.61 16.01
C GLU A 171 -1.87 3.72 15.97
N SER A 172 -1.26 3.61 14.79
CA SER A 172 0.19 3.78 14.66
C SER A 172 0.67 5.20 14.96
N LEU A 173 -0.09 6.22 14.58
CA LEU A 173 0.26 7.62 14.85
C LEU A 173 0.01 8.03 16.31
N GLU A 174 -0.85 7.32 17.03
CA GLU A 174 -1.10 7.51 18.47
C GLU A 174 0.04 6.90 19.32
N ASP A 175 0.57 5.73 18.94
CA ASP A 175 1.73 5.10 19.59
C ASP A 175 3.01 5.26 18.74
N ARG A 176 3.64 6.43 18.85
CA ARG A 176 4.84 6.78 18.09
C ARG A 176 6.12 6.14 18.65
N GLU A 177 6.11 5.70 19.90
CA GLU A 177 7.27 5.13 20.59
C GLU A 177 7.59 3.73 20.05
N SER A 178 6.57 2.92 19.82
CA SER A 178 6.74 1.52 19.38
C SER A 178 6.74 1.39 17.86
N PHE A 179 7.61 0.54 17.30
CA PHE A 179 7.46 0.13 15.90
C PHE A 179 6.24 -0.80 15.74
N HIS A 180 5.37 -0.51 14.77
CA HIS A 180 4.15 -1.30 14.53
C HIS A 180 4.42 -2.37 13.48
N SER A 181 4.54 -3.62 13.92
CA SER A 181 4.91 -4.76 13.06
C SER A 181 3.73 -5.52 12.44
N VAL A 182 2.48 -5.21 12.84
CA VAL A 182 1.27 -5.85 12.28
C VAL A 182 0.93 -5.27 10.90
N GLU A 183 1.51 -5.87 9.89
CA GLU A 183 1.51 -5.38 8.51
C GLU A 183 0.38 -5.90 7.61
N ASN A 184 -0.57 -6.71 8.14
CA ASN A 184 -1.75 -7.19 7.39
C ASN A 184 -3.05 -6.49 7.79
N ALA A 185 -3.82 -6.02 6.81
CA ALA A 185 -5.22 -5.66 6.96
C ALA A 185 -6.09 -6.80 6.38
N ASP A 186 -6.65 -7.60 7.28
CA ASP A 186 -7.47 -8.77 6.92
C ASP A 186 -8.79 -8.38 6.25
N LEU A 187 -9.48 -9.38 5.68
CA LEU A 187 -10.77 -9.17 5.00
C LEU A 187 -11.81 -8.43 5.85
N ALA A 188 -11.84 -8.70 7.16
CA ALA A 188 -12.78 -8.05 8.07
C ALA A 188 -12.46 -6.56 8.25
N THR A 189 -11.17 -6.23 8.39
CA THR A 189 -10.64 -4.87 8.49
C THR A 189 -10.89 -4.09 7.21
N LEU A 190 -10.67 -4.71 6.05
CA LEU A 190 -10.86 -4.05 4.76
C LEU A 190 -12.30 -3.61 4.54
N ARG A 191 -13.29 -4.28 5.15
CA ARG A 191 -14.71 -3.94 5.01
C ARG A 191 -15.10 -3.73 3.54
N ALA A 192 -14.55 -4.52 2.63
CA ALA A 192 -14.65 -4.30 1.18
C ALA A 192 -16.09 -4.32 0.66
N SER A 193 -16.98 -5.05 1.37
CA SER A 193 -18.41 -5.11 1.07
C SER A 193 -19.20 -3.87 1.53
N ARG A 194 -18.62 -3.02 2.38
CA ARG A 194 -19.22 -1.75 2.82
C ARG A 194 -18.96 -0.69 1.75
N LYS A 195 -19.99 0.11 1.41
CA LYS A 195 -19.99 1.11 0.33
C LYS A 195 -19.98 0.53 -1.10
N LYS A 196 -20.82 -0.48 -1.38
CA LYS A 196 -20.96 -1.08 -2.74
C LYS A 196 -21.20 -0.04 -3.85
N LEU A 197 -22.04 0.97 -3.60
CA LEU A 197 -22.30 2.03 -4.59
C LEU A 197 -21.02 2.83 -4.93
N HIS A 198 -20.17 3.10 -3.93
CA HIS A 198 -18.87 3.74 -4.13
C HIS A 198 -17.95 2.86 -4.96
N MET A 199 -17.89 1.56 -4.65
CA MET A 199 -17.12 0.60 -5.44
C MET A 199 -17.54 0.60 -6.91
N PHE A 200 -18.84 0.51 -7.22
CA PHE A 200 -19.34 0.58 -8.60
C PHE A 200 -19.03 1.93 -9.26
N ARG A 201 -19.19 3.05 -8.53
CA ARG A 201 -18.83 4.40 -9.03
C ARG A 201 -17.34 4.50 -9.39
N THR A 202 -16.46 3.95 -8.57
CA THR A 202 -15.01 3.95 -8.83
C THR A 202 -14.65 3.02 -9.98
N MET A 203 -15.21 1.80 -10.05
CA MET A 203 -14.98 0.90 -11.20
C MET A 203 -15.45 1.53 -12.51
N TRP A 204 -16.57 2.25 -12.49
CA TRP A 204 -17.09 2.96 -13.66
C TRP A 204 -16.10 3.99 -14.23
N THR A 205 -15.16 4.50 -13.43
CA THR A 205 -14.07 5.35 -13.91
C THR A 205 -13.18 4.64 -14.93
N GLY A 206 -12.92 3.35 -14.73
CA GLY A 206 -12.27 2.50 -15.74
C GLY A 206 -13.23 2.08 -16.86
N GLY A 207 -14.52 1.90 -16.55
CA GLY A 207 -15.58 1.61 -17.52
C GLY A 207 -16.20 0.23 -17.34
N ILE A 208 -16.95 -0.22 -18.36
CA ILE A 208 -17.59 -1.54 -18.41
C ILE A 208 -16.54 -2.64 -18.35
N ILE A 209 -15.40 -2.48 -19.02
CA ILE A 209 -14.31 -3.46 -18.99
C ILE A 209 -13.78 -3.63 -17.56
N ALA A 210 -13.49 -2.53 -16.87
CA ALA A 210 -12.99 -2.56 -15.50
C ALA A 210 -14.00 -3.24 -14.56
N LEU A 211 -15.29 -2.92 -14.71
CA LEU A 211 -16.35 -3.55 -13.92
C LEU A 211 -16.47 -5.06 -14.20
N TYR A 212 -16.42 -5.46 -15.47
CA TYR A 212 -16.47 -6.87 -15.85
C TYR A 212 -15.27 -7.65 -15.30
N ASP A 213 -14.05 -7.13 -15.46
CA ASP A 213 -12.83 -7.78 -14.96
C ASP A 213 -12.84 -7.87 -13.43
N PHE A 214 -13.29 -6.82 -12.75
CA PHE A 214 -13.47 -6.83 -11.29
C PHE A 214 -14.43 -7.93 -10.85
N LEU A 215 -15.63 -8.00 -11.43
CA LEU A 215 -16.64 -9.01 -11.06
C LEU A 215 -16.15 -10.43 -11.37
N LYS A 216 -15.51 -10.64 -12.52
CA LYS A 216 -14.92 -11.93 -12.92
C LYS A 216 -13.76 -12.33 -12.00
N GLY A 217 -12.94 -11.36 -11.57
CA GLY A 217 -11.77 -11.58 -10.72
C GLY A 217 -12.10 -11.70 -9.24
N ALA A 218 -13.26 -11.20 -8.78
CA ALA A 218 -13.60 -11.11 -7.36
C ALA A 218 -13.50 -12.45 -6.59
N PRO A 219 -14.00 -13.60 -7.10
CA PRO A 219 -13.84 -14.88 -6.39
C PRO A 219 -12.37 -15.28 -6.18
N TYR A 220 -11.52 -15.00 -7.18
CA TYR A 220 -10.09 -15.28 -7.11
C TYR A 220 -9.37 -14.37 -6.10
N VAL A 221 -9.70 -13.08 -6.10
CA VAL A 221 -9.15 -12.10 -5.15
C VAL A 221 -9.54 -12.46 -3.72
N VAL A 222 -10.81 -12.79 -3.47
CA VAL A 222 -11.28 -13.23 -2.14
C VAL A 222 -10.53 -14.49 -1.70
N GLY A 223 -10.43 -15.50 -2.58
CA GLY A 223 -9.67 -16.72 -2.27
C GLY A 223 -8.18 -16.46 -2.01
N LYS A 224 -7.57 -15.49 -2.69
CA LYS A 224 -6.19 -15.06 -2.42
C LYS A 224 -6.06 -14.36 -1.06
N HIS A 225 -6.93 -13.43 -0.72
CA HIS A 225 -6.94 -12.81 0.60
C HIS A 225 -7.12 -13.82 1.72
N MET A 226 -8.04 -14.78 1.59
CA MET A 226 -8.20 -15.84 2.61
C MET A 226 -6.94 -16.66 2.83
N LYS A 227 -6.19 -16.97 1.75
CA LYS A 227 -4.90 -17.68 1.84
C LYS A 227 -3.82 -16.83 2.51
N VAL A 228 -3.76 -15.55 2.16
CA VAL A 228 -2.85 -14.58 2.78
C VAL A 228 -3.14 -14.43 4.26
N ASP A 229 -4.41 -14.22 4.63
CA ASP A 229 -4.82 -14.08 6.02
C ASP A 229 -4.48 -15.36 6.82
N ALA A 230 -4.74 -16.54 6.26
CA ALA A 230 -4.36 -17.80 6.88
C ALA A 230 -2.84 -17.96 7.06
N TYR A 231 -2.05 -17.59 6.06
CA TYR A 231 -0.59 -17.61 6.16
C TYR A 231 -0.08 -16.60 7.20
N TYR A 232 -0.58 -15.38 7.17
CA TYR A 232 -0.18 -14.32 8.09
C TYR A 232 -0.54 -14.67 9.52
N ASN A 233 -1.74 -15.20 9.77
CA ASN A 233 -2.15 -15.66 11.10
C ASN A 233 -1.27 -16.81 11.63
N LYS A 234 -0.75 -17.67 10.73
CA LYS A 234 0.15 -18.76 11.10
C LYS A 234 1.58 -18.28 11.40
N HIS A 235 2.09 -17.31 10.63
CA HIS A 235 3.52 -16.96 10.63
C HIS A 235 3.85 -15.58 11.22
N GLY A 236 2.85 -14.72 11.45
CA GLY A 236 3.01 -13.36 11.97
C GLY A 236 3.72 -12.39 11.00
N ARG A 237 3.97 -12.79 9.74
CA ARG A 237 4.71 -12.00 8.74
C ARG A 237 4.33 -12.36 7.32
N PHE A 238 4.55 -11.45 6.38
CA PHE A 238 4.57 -11.77 4.95
C PHE A 238 5.89 -12.42 4.52
N LYS A 239 5.85 -13.07 3.35
CA LYS A 239 7.07 -13.41 2.62
C LYS A 239 7.68 -12.14 2.02
N ASN A 240 8.98 -11.95 2.19
CA ASN A 240 9.70 -10.83 1.59
C ASN A 240 10.53 -11.24 0.37
N GLN A 241 10.80 -12.55 0.20
CA GLN A 241 11.51 -13.12 -0.94
C GLN A 241 10.75 -14.35 -1.48
N PRO A 242 10.95 -14.74 -2.76
CA PRO A 242 10.28 -15.91 -3.33
C PRO A 242 10.57 -17.21 -2.56
N ASP A 243 11.78 -17.33 -2.01
CA ASP A 243 12.28 -18.51 -1.29
C ASP A 243 12.07 -18.43 0.24
N ASP A 244 11.29 -17.45 0.71
CA ASP A 244 10.98 -17.24 2.13
C ASP A 244 9.95 -18.31 2.57
N VAL A 245 10.44 -19.52 2.79
CA VAL A 245 9.73 -20.67 3.42
C VAL A 245 10.17 -20.91 4.86
N SER A 246 11.03 -20.05 5.43
CA SER A 246 11.51 -20.25 6.80
C SER A 246 10.38 -20.07 7.81
N GLU A 247 10.04 -21.14 8.52
CA GLU A 247 9.18 -21.09 9.70
C GLU A 247 9.88 -20.19 10.74
N ALA A 248 9.37 -18.97 10.94
CA ALA A 248 9.80 -18.16 12.07
C ALA A 248 9.23 -18.79 13.37
N PRO A 249 9.94 -18.70 14.51
CA PRO A 249 9.39 -19.18 15.78
C PRO A 249 8.10 -18.41 16.08
N GLY A 250 7.04 -19.11 16.46
CA GLY A 250 5.76 -18.51 16.81
C GLY A 250 5.90 -17.47 17.93
N PRO A 251 4.96 -16.52 18.05
CA PRO A 251 5.00 -15.50 19.10
C PRO A 251 4.89 -16.18 20.47
N GLY A 252 5.99 -16.24 21.21
CA GLY A 252 6.03 -16.91 22.52
C GLY A 252 7.41 -17.30 23.05
N ALA A 253 8.48 -17.26 22.25
CA ALA A 253 9.83 -17.45 22.77
C ALA A 253 10.38 -16.12 23.32
N ALA A 254 9.82 -15.66 24.44
CA ALA A 254 10.59 -14.79 25.33
C ALA A 254 11.88 -15.54 25.67
N GLN A 255 13.04 -14.98 25.31
CA GLN A 255 14.31 -15.43 25.83
C GLN A 255 14.22 -15.33 27.36
N LYS A 256 14.11 -16.47 28.02
CA LYS A 256 14.42 -16.59 29.44
C LYS A 256 15.87 -16.16 29.57
N THR A 257 16.08 -15.02 30.22
CA THR A 257 17.35 -14.70 30.86
C THR A 257 17.64 -15.81 31.85
N ASP A 258 18.65 -16.61 31.54
CA ASP A 258 19.18 -17.62 32.45
C ASP A 258 20.10 -16.89 33.45
N ASP A 259 19.48 -16.33 34.49
CA ASP A 259 20.17 -15.97 35.72
C ASP A 259 20.42 -17.27 36.51
N SER A 260 21.51 -17.95 36.18
CA SER A 260 22.08 -18.96 37.07
C SER A 260 23.59 -19.05 36.90
N GLN A 261 24.33 -18.25 37.68
CA GLN A 261 25.45 -18.68 38.52
C GLN A 261 26.27 -17.47 39.01
N GLN A 262 25.86 -16.94 40.17
CA GLN A 262 26.79 -16.41 41.17
C GLN A 262 26.34 -16.94 42.53
N ALA A 263 27.09 -17.90 43.08
CA ALA A 263 27.36 -18.08 44.51
C ALA A 263 27.96 -19.48 44.75
N ALA A 264 29.28 -19.55 44.94
CA ALA A 264 29.94 -20.18 46.10
C ALA A 264 31.45 -20.33 45.85
N GLU A 265 32.23 -19.65 46.70
CA GLU A 265 33.67 -19.77 47.00
C GLU A 265 34.72 -19.43 45.94
#